data_AF-A0A9X8YLR9-F1
#
_entry.id   AF-A0A9X8YLR9-F1
#
_cell.length_a   1.000
_cell.length_b   1.000
_cell.length_c   1.000
_cell.angle_alpha   90.00
_cell.angle_beta   90.00
_cell.angle_gamma   90.00
#
_symmetry.space_group_name_H-M   'P 1'
#
loop_
_entity.id
_entity.type
_entity.pdbx_description
1 polymer ?
#
loop_
_entity_poly.entity_id
_entity_poly.type
_entity_poly.pdbx_seq_one_letter_code
_entity_poly.pdbx_strand_id
1 'polypeptide(L)'
;LLGACSGMIAGLVAVTPAAGTVGVGGALIIGLVGGVAGLWGVVTLKKWLKVDDTCDVFGVHGVCGIVGCLLTGVFTASSLGGTG
;
A
#
# COMPACT_ATOMS: atom_id res chain seq x y z
N LEU A 1 17.93 -4.94 -5.95
CA LEU A 1 17.84 -4.32 -4.61
C LEU A 1 16.81 -3.18 -4.56
N LEU A 2 16.87 -2.18 -5.44
CA LEU A 2 15.93 -1.05 -5.45
C LEU A 2 14.43 -1.44 -5.45
N GLY A 3 14.04 -2.43 -6.27
CA GLY A 3 12.66 -2.92 -6.31
C GLY A 3 12.21 -3.62 -5.01
N ALA A 4 13.10 -4.37 -4.36
CA ALA A 4 12.82 -5.00 -3.07
C ALA A 4 12.67 -3.95 -1.95
N CYS A 5 13.55 -2.95 -1.92
CA CYS A 5 13.45 -1.83 -0.98
C CYS A 5 12.16 -1.01 -1.23
N SER A 6 11.83 -0.72 -2.48
CA SER A 6 10.58 -0.02 -2.83
C SER A 6 9.34 -0.83 -2.45
N GLY A 7 9.38 -2.15 -2.60
CA GLY A 7 8.32 -3.05 -2.15
C GLY A 7 8.14 -3.04 -0.63
N MET A 8 9.25 -3.03 0.14
CA MET A 8 9.18 -2.89 1.60
C MET A 8 8.58 -1.54 2.02
N ILE A 9 8.97 -0.43 1.39
CA ILE A 9 8.38 0.88 1.66
C ILE A 9 6.90 0.92 1.26
N ALA A 10 6.52 0.35 0.11
CA ALA A 10 5.13 0.26 -0.32
C ALA A 10 4.26 -0.48 0.70
N GLY A 11 4.74 -1.60 1.24
CA GLY A 11 4.06 -2.34 2.31
C GLY A 11 3.93 -1.52 3.60
N LEU A 12 4.98 -0.81 4.01
CA LEU A 12 4.96 0.08 5.18
C LEU A 12 3.95 1.23 5.01
N VAL A 13 3.92 1.86 3.84
CA VAL A 13 2.92 2.90 3.53
C VAL A 13 1.51 2.32 3.57
N ALA A 14 1.29 1.17 2.92
CA ALA A 14 -0.05 0.56 2.83
C ALA A 14 -0.61 0.17 4.21
N VAL A 15 0.22 -0.32 5.13
CA VAL A 15 -0.23 -0.72 6.47
C VAL A 15 -0.33 0.45 7.46
N THR A 16 0.28 1.60 7.17
CA THR A 16 0.26 2.79 8.05
C THR A 16 -1.14 3.19 8.54
N PRO A 17 -2.18 3.31 7.68
CA PRO A 17 -3.54 3.64 8.17
C PRO A 17 -4.21 2.52 8.97
N ALA A 18 -3.75 1.27 8.82
CA ALA A 18 -4.34 0.07 9.39
C ALA A 18 -3.66 -0.39 10.69
N ALA A 19 -2.46 0.13 11.00
CA ALA A 19 -1.52 -0.47 11.94
C ALA A 19 -2.06 -0.69 13.37
N GLY A 20 -3.04 0.11 13.80
CA GLY A 20 -3.64 0.02 15.13
C GLY A 20 -4.92 -0.81 15.21
N THR A 21 -5.51 -1.22 14.08
CA THR A 21 -6.90 -1.73 14.06
C THR A 21 -7.08 -3.05 13.32
N VAL A 22 -6.11 -3.50 12.52
CA VAL A 22 -6.23 -4.75 11.75
C VAL A 22 -5.46 -5.91 12.40
N GLY A 23 -5.97 -7.12 12.24
CA GLY A 23 -5.25 -8.33 12.65
C GLY A 23 -4.07 -8.67 11.74
N VAL A 24 -3.22 -9.62 12.18
CA VAL A 24 -2.01 -10.05 11.44
C VAL A 24 -2.32 -10.52 10.02
N GLY A 25 -3.42 -11.25 9.83
CA GLY A 25 -3.86 -11.70 8.51
C GLY A 25 -4.21 -10.55 7.57
N GLY A 26 -4.95 -9.55 8.07
CA GLY A 26 -5.27 -8.34 7.32
C GLY A 26 -4.01 -7.53 6.99
N ALA A 27 -3.09 -7.37 7.94
CA ALA A 27 -1.82 -6.67 7.72
C ALA A 27 -0.97 -7.32 6.61
N LEU A 28 -0.90 -8.66 6.56
CA LEU A 28 -0.19 -9.39 5.50
C LEU A 28 -0.82 -9.13 4.12
N ILE A 29 -2.15 -9.18 4.03
CA ILE A 29 -2.86 -8.93 2.76
C ILE A 29 -2.66 -7.48 2.32
N ILE A 30 -2.80 -6.51 3.23
CA ILE A 30 -2.59 -5.09 2.96
C ILE A 30 -1.16 -4.85 2.44
N GLY A 31 -0.15 -5.43 3.07
CA GLY A 31 1.24 -5.32 2.62
C GLY A 31 1.47 -5.90 1.23
N LEU A 32 0.87 -7.05 0.93
CA LEU A 32 1.02 -7.71 -0.37
C LEU A 32 0.30 -6.93 -1.50
N VAL A 33 -0.94 -6.50 -1.25
CA VAL A 33 -1.70 -5.68 -2.21
C VAL A 33 -1.05 -4.31 -2.39
N GLY A 34 -0.59 -3.69 -1.31
CA GLY A 34 0.17 -2.43 -1.32
C GLY A 34 1.44 -2.53 -2.17
N GLY A 35 2.24 -3.58 -1.99
CA GLY A 35 3.44 -3.82 -2.78
C GLY A 35 3.16 -3.96 -4.29
N VAL A 36 2.12 -4.72 -4.67
CA VAL A 36 1.71 -4.87 -6.07
C VAL A 36 1.16 -3.56 -6.65
N ALA A 37 0.34 -2.84 -5.88
CA ALA A 37 -0.22 -1.56 -6.30
C ALA A 37 0.86 -0.47 -6.46
N GLY A 38 1.86 -0.45 -5.57
CA GLY A 38 3.01 0.44 -5.67
C GLY A 38 3.85 0.16 -6.91
N LEU A 39 4.11 -1.12 -7.22
CA LEU A 39 4.79 -1.50 -8.46
C LEU A 39 4.00 -1.01 -9.70
N TRP A 40 2.68 -1.21 -9.71
CA TRP A 40 1.83 -0.73 -10.78
C TRP A 40 1.83 0.81 -10.90
N GLY A 41 1.79 1.52 -9.77
CA GLY A 41 1.85 2.99 -9.71
C GLY A 41 3.16 3.54 -10.27
N VAL A 42 4.29 2.90 -9.98
CA VAL A 42 5.59 3.30 -10.50
C VAL A 42 5.75 2.98 -11.99
N VAL A 43 5.29 1.81 -12.44
CA VAL A 43 5.51 1.36 -13.83
C VAL A 43 4.49 1.89 -14.82
N THR A 44 3.21 1.92 -14.44
CA THR A 44 2.09 2.16 -15.38
C THR A 44 1.52 3.56 -15.23
N LEU A 45 1.21 3.98 -14.00
CA LEU A 45 0.53 5.25 -13.75
C LEU A 45 1.36 6.45 -14.19
N LYS A 46 2.69 6.41 -14.01
CA LYS A 46 3.60 7.51 -14.44
C LYS A 46 3.67 7.66 -15.94
N LYS A 47 3.71 6.54 -16.66
CA LYS A 47 3.67 6.53 -18.13
C LYS A 47 2.35 7.10 -18.65
N TRP A 48 1.24 6.82 -17.97
CA TRP A 48 -0.07 7.34 -18.33
C TRP A 48 -0.22 8.83 -18.06
N LEU A 49 0.21 9.28 -16.88
CA LEU A 49 0.11 10.67 -16.47
C LEU A 49 1.15 11.58 -17.15
N LYS A 50 2.21 11.02 -17.74
CA LYS A 50 3.36 11.76 -18.29
C LYS A 50 3.98 12.75 -17.28
N VAL A 51 3.85 12.43 -15.99
CA VAL A 51 4.45 13.19 -14.90
C VAL A 51 5.74 12.49 -14.53
N ASP A 52 6.83 13.25 -14.58
CA ASP A 52 8.15 12.76 -14.17
C ASP A 52 8.30 12.96 -12.65
N ASP A 53 8.02 11.88 -11.91
CA ASP A 53 8.11 11.84 -10.46
C ASP A 53 9.49 11.30 -10.05
N THR A 54 10.41 12.23 -9.79
CA THR A 54 11.87 12.00 -9.71
C THR A 54 12.29 10.96 -8.66
N CYS A 55 11.52 10.79 -7.58
CA CYS A 55 11.83 9.86 -6.48
C CYS A 55 10.80 8.73 -6.36
N ASP A 56 10.01 8.55 -7.40
CA ASP A 56 8.90 7.65 -7.46
C ASP A 56 7.81 7.77 -6.37
N VAL A 57 7.76 8.91 -5.66
CA VAL A 57 7.01 9.12 -4.41
C VAL A 57 5.50 9.04 -4.63
N PHE A 58 4.94 9.59 -5.69
CA PHE A 58 3.50 9.51 -5.95
C PHE A 58 3.04 8.08 -6.24
N GLY A 59 3.87 7.32 -6.96
CA GLY A 59 3.61 5.92 -7.28
C GLY A 59 3.62 5.03 -6.02
N VAL A 60 4.56 5.27 -5.11
CA VAL A 60 4.68 4.47 -3.88
C VAL A 60 3.79 5.02 -2.77
N HIS A 61 3.90 6.30 -2.41
CA HIS A 61 3.15 6.86 -1.28
C HIS A 61 1.69 7.13 -1.61
N GLY A 62 1.42 7.72 -2.78
CA GLY A 62 0.05 8.06 -3.19
C GLY A 62 -0.80 6.82 -3.41
N VAL A 63 -0.36 5.92 -4.29
CA VAL A 63 -1.13 4.70 -4.63
C VAL A 63 -1.23 3.76 -3.42
N CYS A 64 -0.12 3.45 -2.74
CA CYS A 64 -0.17 2.53 -1.61
C CYS A 64 -0.94 3.12 -0.42
N GLY A 65 -0.88 4.43 -0.22
CA GLY A 65 -1.66 5.12 0.82
C GLY A 65 -3.16 5.02 0.57
N ILE A 66 -3.61 5.26 -0.67
CA ILE A 66 -5.03 5.11 -1.05
C ILE A 66 -5.49 3.66 -0.84
N VAL A 67 -4.72 2.70 -1.33
CA VAL A 67 -5.01 1.26 -1.15
C VAL A 67 -5.08 0.90 0.33
N GLY A 68 -4.11 1.36 1.12
CA GLY A 68 -4.08 1.17 2.57
C GLY A 68 -5.31 1.71 3.28
N CYS A 69 -5.71 2.95 2.98
CA CYS A 69 -6.90 3.57 3.56
C CYS A 69 -8.19 2.81 3.22
N LEU A 70 -8.35 2.36 1.97
CA LEU A 70 -9.50 1.57 1.55
C LEU A 70 -9.54 0.20 2.23
N LEU A 71 -8.41 -0.49 2.28
CA LEU A 71 -8.33 -1.82 2.90
C LEU A 71 -8.43 -1.76 4.43
N THR A 72 -8.02 -0.66 5.07
CA THR A 72 -8.24 -0.43 6.50
C THR A 72 -9.72 -0.50 6.85
N GLY A 73 -10.58 0.13 6.03
CA GLY A 73 -12.02 0.09 6.21
C GLY A 73 -12.63 -1.31 6.11
N VAL A 74 -11.96 -2.24 5.41
CA VAL A 74 -12.37 -3.64 5.28
C VAL A 74 -11.82 -4.48 6.42
N PHE A 75 -10.51 -4.44 6.66
CA PHE A 75 -9.81 -5.33 7.59
C PHE A 75 -9.88 -4.92 9.06
N THR A 76 -10.48 -3.76 9.36
CA THR A 76 -10.81 -3.41 10.75
C THR A 76 -11.95 -4.27 11.31
N ALA A 77 -12.75 -4.91 10.43
CA ALA A 77 -13.85 -5.78 10.79
C ALA A 77 -13.44 -6.86 11.82
N SER A 78 -14.20 -6.98 12.92
CA SER A 78 -13.99 -8.00 13.95
C SER A 78 -13.95 -9.43 13.39
N SER A 79 -14.77 -9.74 12.36
CA SER A 79 -14.78 -11.05 11.70
C SER A 79 -13.48 -11.41 10.98
N LEU A 80 -12.63 -10.41 10.70
CA LEU A 80 -11.32 -10.54 10.06
C LEU A 80 -10.16 -10.37 11.06
N GLY A 81 -10.46 -10.33 12.37
CA GLY A 81 -9.48 -10.17 13.43
C GLY A 81 -9.05 -8.72 13.68
N GLY A 82 -9.78 -7.74 13.14
CA GLY A 82 -9.61 -6.33 13.49
C GLY A 82 -10.38 -5.92 14.75
N THR A 83 -10.23 -4.67 15.17
CA THR A 83 -10.74 -4.15 16.44
C THR A 83 -12.16 -3.57 16.37
N GLY A 84 -12.81 -3.57 15.20
CA GLY A 84 -14.15 -3.00 14.97
C GLY A 84 -14.94 -3.79 13.95
#